data_AF-A0A940KT76-F1
#
_entry.id   AF-A0A940KT76-F1
#
_cell.length_a   1.000
_cell.length_b   1.000
_cell.length_c   1.000
_cell.angle_alpha   90.00
_cell.angle_beta   90.00
_cell.angle_gamma   90.00
#
_symmetry.space_group_name_H-M   'P 1'
#
loop_
_entity.id
_entity.type
_entity.pdbx_description
1 polymer ?
#
loop_
_entity_poly.entity_id
_entity_poly.type
_entity_poly.pdbx_seq_one_letter_code
_entity_poly.pdbx_strand_id
1 'polypeptide(L)'
;ERLRETRIFAGFTRINPEDNRDQQQTIADLSLNPVAWLPAHVVYGEGIFLQFKTDRIAHWLQSMSLQQHTQRIISHYHSAKRKRWPDYIDRSLNPAFIMMHTFAHLLINRLCFNCGYGSSSLRERIYFSSDPEKRMNGILIYTSSGDSEGSMGGLVRQGREENLAKLIKDAIEDARWCSSDPVCSDVGGTTGQGPDRINGAACHNCAIVPETSCEEFNMLLDRALVVNTPRQSNTGFFS
;
A
#
# COMPACT_ATOMS: atom_id res chain seq x y z
N GLU A 1 -19.74 14.80 -1.51
CA GLU A 1 -18.93 15.32 -2.63
C GLU A 1 -18.31 14.15 -3.39
N ARG A 2 -18.01 14.30 -4.69
CA ARG A 2 -17.32 13.26 -5.48
C ARG A 2 -15.81 13.44 -5.33
N LEU A 3 -15.07 12.35 -5.12
CA LEU A 3 -13.61 12.40 -5.09
C LEU A 3 -13.11 12.75 -6.49
N ARG A 4 -12.14 13.68 -6.59
CA ARG A 4 -11.49 14.06 -7.85
C ARG A 4 -10.02 13.67 -7.81
N GLU A 5 -9.62 12.82 -8.74
CA GLU A 5 -8.21 12.54 -9.02
C GLU A 5 -7.78 13.35 -10.26
N THR A 6 -6.61 13.98 -10.20
CA THR A 6 -6.00 14.65 -11.35
C THR A 6 -4.60 14.09 -11.53
N ARG A 7 -4.37 13.42 -12.66
CA ARG A 7 -3.05 12.90 -13.04
C ARG A 7 -2.46 13.81 -14.10
N ILE A 8 -1.23 14.26 -13.87
CA ILE A 8 -0.51 15.15 -14.77
C ILE A 8 0.66 14.35 -15.32
N PHE A 9 0.82 14.32 -16.63
CA PHE A 9 2.02 13.77 -17.24
C PHE A 9 3.08 14.86 -17.25
N ALA A 10 4.07 14.75 -16.37
CA ALA A 10 5.13 15.73 -16.18
C ALA A 10 6.38 15.45 -17.04
N GLY A 11 6.58 14.19 -17.45
CA GLY A 11 7.73 13.75 -18.23
C GLY A 11 7.93 12.25 -18.16
N PHE A 12 9.09 11.77 -18.61
CA PHE A 12 9.46 10.36 -18.56
C PHE A 12 10.92 10.17 -18.18
N THR A 13 11.24 8.99 -17.68
CA THR A 13 12.59 8.54 -17.38
C THR A 13 12.94 7.33 -18.24
N ARG A 14 14.16 7.25 -18.79
CA ARG A 14 14.55 6.16 -19.73
C ARG A 14 15.39 5.05 -19.13
N ILE A 15 16.27 5.36 -18.17
CA ILE A 15 17.27 4.42 -17.64
C ILE A 15 16.93 4.02 -16.21
N ASN A 16 16.57 5.02 -15.41
CA ASN A 16 16.26 4.89 -14.00
C ASN A 16 14.80 5.31 -13.82
N PRO A 17 13.86 4.37 -13.60
CA PRO A 17 12.48 4.74 -13.30
C PRO A 17 12.44 5.58 -12.02
N GLU A 18 11.60 6.61 -12.00
CA GLU A 18 11.41 7.41 -10.79
C GLU A 18 10.94 6.51 -9.64
N ASP A 19 11.58 6.64 -8.49
CA ASP A 19 10.93 6.39 -7.21
C ASP A 19 10.14 7.68 -6.95
N ASN A 20 8.80 7.64 -7.06
CA ASN A 20 7.80 8.74 -7.08
C ASN A 20 7.94 9.87 -6.01
N ARG A 21 9.04 9.96 -5.28
CA ARG A 21 9.25 10.77 -4.08
C ARG A 21 10.65 11.40 -3.97
N ASP A 22 11.58 11.14 -4.90
CA ASP A 22 12.90 11.79 -4.91
C ASP A 22 13.00 12.89 -5.98
N GLN A 23 13.12 14.14 -5.53
CA GLN A 23 13.09 15.35 -6.36
C GLN A 23 14.34 15.57 -7.24
N GLN A 24 15.29 14.63 -7.26
CA GLN A 24 16.59 14.82 -7.92
C GLN A 24 16.80 14.00 -9.18
N GLN A 25 15.84 13.18 -9.61
CA GLN A 25 15.93 12.58 -10.94
C GLN A 25 15.45 13.58 -11.99
N THR A 26 16.30 13.86 -12.98
CA THR A 26 16.00 14.76 -14.08
C THR A 26 14.91 14.13 -14.95
N ILE A 27 13.65 14.45 -14.65
CA ILE A 27 12.51 14.17 -15.51
C ILE A 27 12.83 14.78 -16.88
N ALA A 28 12.79 13.97 -17.94
CA ALA A 28 13.00 14.52 -19.29
C ALA A 28 11.82 15.41 -19.67
N ASP A 29 12.11 16.60 -20.19
CA ASP A 29 11.09 17.54 -20.64
C ASP A 29 10.19 16.92 -21.73
N LEU A 30 8.89 17.20 -21.63
CA LEU A 30 7.89 16.77 -22.61
C LEU A 30 7.88 17.59 -23.90
N SER A 31 8.57 18.73 -23.90
CA SER A 31 8.60 19.68 -25.00
C SER A 31 10.02 20.18 -25.20
N LEU A 32 10.39 20.41 -26.45
CA LEU A 32 11.67 21.02 -26.82
C LEU A 32 11.78 22.48 -26.31
N ASN A 33 10.64 23.14 -26.11
CA ASN A 33 10.56 24.51 -25.61
C ASN A 33 9.78 24.53 -24.29
N PRO A 34 10.12 25.43 -23.34
CA PRO A 34 9.35 25.59 -22.11
C PRO A 34 7.87 25.91 -22.40
N VAL A 35 6.96 25.20 -21.74
CA VAL A 35 5.51 25.40 -21.85
C VAL A 35 4.90 25.62 -20.47
N ALA A 36 3.88 26.47 -20.38
CA ALA A 36 3.18 26.79 -19.13
C ALA A 36 1.99 25.85 -18.84
N TRP A 37 1.87 24.74 -19.58
CA TRP A 37 0.78 23.78 -19.45
C TRP A 37 1.32 22.36 -19.53
N LEU A 38 0.66 21.43 -18.83
CA LEU A 38 0.95 19.99 -18.88
C LEU A 38 -0.33 19.22 -19.22
N PRO A 39 -0.24 18.15 -20.03
CA PRO A 39 -1.39 17.29 -20.29
C PRO A 39 -1.81 16.59 -18.99
N ALA A 40 -3.11 16.63 -18.71
CA ALA A 40 -3.68 16.06 -17.50
C ALA A 40 -4.96 15.27 -17.81
N HIS A 41 -5.21 14.25 -16.99
CA HIS A 41 -6.43 13.46 -17.01
C HIS A 41 -7.13 13.58 -15.66
N VAL A 42 -8.44 13.86 -15.67
CA VAL A 42 -9.25 14.04 -14.47
C VAL A 42 -10.27 12.92 -14.37
N VAL A 43 -10.29 12.24 -13.23
CA VAL A 43 -11.25 11.20 -12.90
C VAL A 43 -12.08 11.65 -11.71
N TYR A 44 -13.38 11.43 -11.78
CA TYR A 44 -14.29 11.59 -10.65
C TYR A 44 -14.76 10.22 -10.20
N GLY A 45 -14.80 10.02 -8.89
CA GLY A 45 -15.10 8.71 -8.34
C GLY A 45 -15.51 8.74 -6.88
N GLU A 46 -15.44 7.54 -6.31
CA GLU A 46 -15.76 7.24 -4.93
C GLU A 46 -14.46 6.97 -4.16
N GLY A 47 -14.48 7.18 -2.85
CA GLY A 47 -13.36 6.80 -2.01
C GLY A 47 -13.71 6.66 -0.54
N ILE A 48 -12.96 5.83 0.14
CA ILE A 48 -13.00 5.63 1.59
C ILE A 48 -11.62 6.01 2.13
N PHE A 49 -11.59 7.05 2.96
CA PHE A 49 -10.40 7.42 3.71
C PHE A 49 -10.49 6.84 5.12
N LEU A 50 -9.44 6.15 5.54
CA LEU A 50 -9.31 5.57 6.87
C LEU A 50 -8.07 6.13 7.55
N GLN A 51 -8.24 6.65 8.76
CA GLN A 51 -7.16 7.08 9.62
C GLN A 51 -7.04 6.14 10.81
N PHE A 52 -5.83 5.64 11.04
CA PHE A 52 -5.51 4.82 12.19
C PHE A 52 -5.24 5.69 13.41
N LYS A 53 -5.67 5.22 14.58
CA LYS A 53 -5.38 5.90 15.85
C LYS A 53 -3.87 5.91 16.10
N THR A 54 -3.28 7.09 16.09
CA THR A 54 -1.84 7.30 16.30
C THR A 54 -1.33 6.63 17.56
N ASP A 55 -2.04 6.74 18.68
CA ASP A 55 -1.60 6.15 19.96
C ASP A 55 -1.55 4.63 19.91
N ARG A 56 -2.48 4.00 19.17
CA ARG A 56 -2.51 2.54 18.99
C ARG A 56 -1.32 2.07 18.16
N ILE A 57 -1.01 2.79 17.09
CA ILE A 57 0.20 2.52 16.29
C ILE A 57 1.45 2.73 17.14
N ALA A 58 1.54 3.84 17.88
CA ALA A 58 2.69 4.14 18.72
C ALA A 58 2.94 3.04 19.77
N HIS A 59 1.89 2.54 20.42
CA HIS A 59 1.99 1.44 21.36
C HIS A 59 2.42 0.13 20.67
N TRP A 60 1.81 -0.22 19.54
CA TRP A 60 2.18 -1.43 18.79
C TRP A 60 3.64 -1.41 18.31
N LEU A 61 4.16 -0.24 17.91
CA LEU A 61 5.55 -0.04 17.50
C LEU A 61 6.58 -0.28 18.63
N GLN A 62 6.16 -0.34 19.90
CA GLN A 62 7.06 -0.62 21.02
C GLN A 62 7.52 -2.09 21.08
N SER A 63 6.89 -2.99 20.32
CA SER A 63 7.25 -4.41 20.31
C SER A 63 8.61 -4.67 19.65
N MET A 64 9.55 -5.29 20.38
CA MET A 64 10.87 -5.62 19.84
C MET A 64 10.81 -6.69 18.74
N SER A 65 9.93 -7.69 18.85
CA SER A 65 9.79 -8.75 17.85
C SER A 65 9.32 -8.18 16.51
N LEU A 66 8.39 -7.22 16.56
CA LEU A 66 7.93 -6.48 15.39
C LEU A 66 9.08 -5.75 14.70
N GLN A 67 9.87 -4.99 15.46
CA GLN A 67 10.98 -4.22 14.92
C GLN A 67 12.01 -5.15 14.25
N GLN A 68 12.43 -6.21 14.94
CA GLN A 68 13.39 -7.19 14.41
C GLN A 68 12.91 -7.83 13.10
N HIS A 69 11.64 -8.22 13.05
CA HIS A 69 11.05 -8.84 11.86
C HIS A 69 11.04 -7.87 10.66
N THR A 70 10.56 -6.64 10.85
CA THR A 70 10.49 -5.66 9.77
C THR A 70 11.83 -5.05 9.37
N GLN A 71 12.81 -5.01 10.28
CA GLN A 71 14.13 -4.44 10.00
C GLN A 71 14.78 -5.12 8.80
N ARG A 72 14.62 -6.44 8.68
CA ARG A 72 15.13 -7.19 7.53
C ARG A 72 14.50 -6.71 6.21
N ILE A 73 13.18 -6.58 6.17
CA ILE A 73 12.44 -6.14 4.98
C ILE A 73 12.88 -4.73 4.56
N ILE A 74 12.91 -3.80 5.52
CA ILE A 74 13.31 -2.39 5.28
C ILE A 74 14.77 -2.31 4.83
N SER A 75 15.67 -3.11 5.44
CA SER A 75 17.09 -3.15 5.07
C SER A 75 17.31 -3.71 3.67
N HIS A 76 16.58 -4.77 3.29
CA HIS A 76 16.63 -5.31 1.93
C HIS A 76 16.15 -4.27 0.91
N TYR A 77 15.06 -3.57 1.20
CA TYR A 77 14.53 -2.51 0.34
C TYR A 77 15.57 -1.41 0.11
N HIS A 78 16.13 -0.83 1.16
CA HIS A 78 17.14 0.22 1.01
C HIS A 78 18.43 -0.29 0.35
N SER A 79 18.85 -1.52 0.64
CA SER A 79 20.02 -2.15 0.01
C SER A 79 19.81 -2.32 -1.50
N ALA A 80 18.64 -2.80 -1.93
CA ALA A 80 18.29 -2.92 -3.33
C ALA A 80 18.24 -1.55 -4.02
N LYS A 81 17.65 -0.55 -3.36
CA LYS A 81 17.60 0.83 -3.86
C LYS A 81 19.01 1.42 -4.04
N ARG A 82 19.89 1.35 -3.03
CA ARG A 82 21.27 1.85 -3.13
C ARG A 82 22.10 1.17 -4.22
N LYS A 83 21.88 -0.13 -4.47
CA LYS A 83 22.55 -0.86 -5.56
C LYS A 83 22.14 -0.34 -6.95
N ARG A 84 20.88 0.06 -7.08
CA ARG A 84 20.32 0.55 -8.35
C ARG A 84 20.54 2.06 -8.53
N TRP A 85 20.62 2.80 -7.43
CA TRP A 85 20.75 4.25 -7.37
C TRP A 85 21.80 4.66 -6.33
N PRO A 86 23.02 5.03 -6.75
CA PRO A 86 24.11 5.40 -5.83
C PRO A 86 23.78 6.57 -4.91
N ASP A 87 23.00 7.54 -5.39
CA ASP A 87 22.62 8.75 -4.64
C ASP A 87 21.30 8.59 -3.85
N TYR A 88 20.79 7.37 -3.73
CA TYR A 88 19.54 7.10 -3.03
C TYR A 88 19.64 7.41 -1.54
N ILE A 89 18.66 8.18 -1.03
CA ILE A 89 18.51 8.48 0.38
C ILE A 89 17.46 7.56 0.99
N ASP A 90 17.80 6.92 2.11
CA ASP A 90 16.91 6.01 2.80
C ASP A 90 15.64 6.73 3.26
N ARG A 91 14.48 6.25 2.79
CA ARG A 91 13.16 6.66 3.30
C ARG A 91 13.06 6.35 4.79
N SER A 92 12.41 7.24 5.55
CA SER A 92 12.10 6.98 6.96
C SER A 92 10.89 6.03 7.11
N LEU A 93 11.08 4.76 6.74
CA LEU A 93 10.07 3.70 6.84
C LEU A 93 10.06 3.07 8.23
N ASN A 94 8.89 2.58 8.65
CA ASN A 94 8.72 1.83 9.89
C ASN A 94 7.64 0.74 9.69
N PRO A 95 7.41 -0.16 10.67
CA PRO A 95 6.40 -1.22 10.55
C PRO A 95 4.98 -0.74 10.20
N ALA A 96 4.60 0.48 10.61
CA ALA A 96 3.27 1.02 10.36
C ALA A 96 3.02 1.25 8.87
N PHE A 97 4.05 1.66 8.11
CA PHE A 97 3.94 1.79 6.66
C PHE A 97 3.55 0.47 6.00
N ILE A 98 4.32 -0.59 6.28
CA ILE A 98 4.11 -1.94 5.71
C ILE A 98 2.74 -2.49 6.13
N MET A 99 2.35 -2.29 7.39
CA MET A 99 1.04 -2.69 7.91
C MET A 99 -0.11 -1.99 7.19
N MET A 100 -0.05 -0.66 7.06
CA MET A 100 -1.12 0.13 6.40
C MET A 100 -1.22 -0.20 4.91
N HIS A 101 -0.07 -0.35 4.24
CA HIS A 101 -0.01 -0.79 2.85
C HIS A 101 -0.67 -2.17 2.68
N THR A 102 -0.27 -3.14 3.50
CA THR A 102 -0.83 -4.48 3.43
C THR A 102 -2.32 -4.50 3.77
N PHE A 103 -2.73 -3.71 4.77
CA PHE A 103 -4.14 -3.58 5.13
C PHE A 103 -4.98 -2.99 3.99
N ALA A 104 -4.46 -2.01 3.27
CA ALA A 104 -5.13 -1.44 2.11
C ALA A 104 -5.33 -2.49 0.99
N HIS A 105 -4.33 -3.33 0.72
CA HIS A 105 -4.47 -4.45 -0.22
C HIS A 105 -5.55 -5.46 0.19
N LEU A 106 -5.54 -5.89 1.46
CA LEU A 106 -6.55 -6.80 2.00
C LEU A 106 -7.96 -6.20 1.89
N LEU A 107 -8.08 -4.89 2.15
CA LEU A 107 -9.33 -4.17 2.06
C LEU A 107 -9.79 -4.01 0.60
N ILE A 108 -8.88 -3.75 -0.35
CA ILE A 108 -9.18 -3.75 -1.79
C ILE A 108 -9.74 -5.10 -2.22
N ASN A 109 -9.07 -6.21 -1.85
CA ASN A 109 -9.54 -7.55 -2.20
C ASN A 109 -10.96 -7.81 -1.67
N ARG A 110 -11.24 -7.44 -0.42
CA ARG A 110 -12.58 -7.59 0.16
C ARG A 110 -13.62 -6.66 -0.49
N LEU A 111 -13.25 -5.43 -0.81
CA LEU A 111 -14.11 -4.47 -1.48
C LEU A 111 -14.51 -4.94 -2.87
N CYS A 112 -13.58 -5.53 -3.63
CA CYS A 112 -13.88 -6.12 -4.95
C CYS A 112 -14.94 -7.22 -4.83
N PHE A 113 -14.81 -8.10 -3.83
CA PHE A 113 -15.80 -9.13 -3.56
C PHE A 113 -17.18 -8.55 -3.19
N ASN A 114 -17.23 -7.56 -2.30
CA ASN A 114 -18.49 -6.98 -1.83
C ASN A 114 -19.20 -6.07 -2.85
N CYS A 115 -18.44 -5.38 -3.69
CA CYS A 115 -18.97 -4.36 -4.60
C CYS A 115 -19.05 -4.81 -6.06
N GLY A 116 -18.38 -5.93 -6.42
CA GLY A 116 -18.28 -6.39 -7.80
C GLY A 116 -17.35 -5.56 -8.68
N TYR A 117 -16.53 -4.68 -8.10
CA TYR A 117 -15.50 -3.97 -8.84
C TYR A 117 -14.44 -4.94 -9.35
N GLY A 118 -13.94 -4.72 -10.57
CA GLY A 118 -12.69 -5.32 -11.00
C GLY A 118 -11.55 -4.87 -10.07
N SER A 119 -10.61 -5.77 -9.75
CA SER A 119 -9.51 -5.47 -8.84
C SER A 119 -8.60 -4.34 -9.33
N SER A 120 -8.53 -4.12 -10.65
CA SER A 120 -7.83 -3.01 -11.28
C SER A 120 -8.59 -1.68 -11.23
N SER A 121 -9.89 -1.69 -10.90
CA SER A 121 -10.73 -0.48 -10.82
C SER A 121 -10.55 0.26 -9.50
N LEU A 122 -10.03 -0.39 -8.45
CA LEU A 122 -9.71 0.24 -7.17
C LEU A 122 -8.21 0.54 -7.05
N ARG A 123 -7.86 1.66 -6.43
CA ARG A 123 -6.50 2.08 -6.10
C ARG A 123 -6.38 2.44 -4.64
N GLU A 124 -5.17 2.33 -4.12
CA GLU A 124 -4.79 2.89 -2.84
C GLU A 124 -3.94 4.15 -2.97
N ARG A 125 -3.94 4.94 -1.90
CA ARG A 125 -2.96 5.97 -1.61
C ARG A 125 -2.68 5.98 -0.12
N ILE A 126 -1.41 5.98 0.25
CA ILE A 126 -0.91 5.86 1.62
C ILE A 126 -0.38 7.22 2.07
N TYR A 127 -1.03 7.75 3.10
CA TYR A 127 -0.61 8.95 3.81
C TYR A 127 0.22 8.52 5.02
N PHE A 128 1.54 8.48 4.83
CA PHE A 128 2.48 8.05 5.84
C PHE A 128 3.55 9.09 6.12
N SER A 129 3.82 9.30 7.41
CA SER A 129 4.95 10.07 7.89
C SER A 129 5.36 9.55 9.27
N SER A 130 6.64 9.21 9.41
CA SER A 130 7.27 8.77 10.66
C SER A 130 7.64 9.92 11.60
N ASP A 131 7.67 11.15 11.08
CA ASP A 131 7.96 12.37 11.84
C ASP A 131 6.91 12.55 12.96
N PRO A 132 7.31 12.64 14.24
CA PRO A 132 6.40 12.89 15.36
C PRO A 132 5.52 14.13 15.18
N GLU A 133 6.03 15.21 14.60
CA GLU A 133 5.33 16.50 14.45
C GLU A 133 4.37 16.50 13.25
N LYS A 134 4.66 15.68 12.24
CA LYS A 134 3.88 15.59 10.99
C LYS A 134 3.36 14.18 10.77
N ARG A 135 3.01 13.48 11.84
CA ARG A 135 2.66 12.06 11.78
C ARG A 135 1.40 11.84 10.94
N MET A 136 1.50 10.94 9.98
CA MET A 136 0.37 10.52 9.15
C MET A 136 0.27 9.00 9.19
N ASN A 137 -0.94 8.52 9.48
CA ASN A 137 -1.28 7.10 9.48
C ASN A 137 -2.64 6.91 8.81
N GLY A 138 -2.70 7.20 7.51
CA GLY A 138 -3.94 7.15 6.75
C GLY A 138 -3.80 6.39 5.44
N ILE A 139 -4.90 5.79 4.99
CA ILE A 139 -5.02 5.21 3.66
C ILE A 139 -6.29 5.76 3.00
N LEU A 140 -6.23 5.92 1.68
CA LEU A 140 -7.37 6.22 0.84
C LEU A 140 -7.52 5.09 -0.17
N ILE A 141 -8.67 4.43 -0.18
CA ILE A 141 -9.04 3.52 -1.27
C ILE A 141 -10.05 4.24 -2.15
N TYR A 142 -9.81 4.27 -3.45
CA TYR A 142 -10.62 5.03 -4.38
C TYR A 142 -10.76 4.35 -5.73
N THR A 143 -11.82 4.69 -6.46
CA THR A 143 -12.02 4.22 -7.83
C THR A 143 -11.10 4.97 -8.80
N SER A 144 -10.44 4.22 -9.68
CA SER A 144 -9.40 4.75 -10.57
C SER A 144 -9.79 4.87 -12.04
N SER A 145 -10.98 4.36 -12.39
CA SER A 145 -11.63 4.50 -13.69
C SER A 145 -12.85 5.42 -13.55
N GLY A 146 -12.98 6.36 -14.48
CA GLY A 146 -14.14 7.27 -14.55
C GLY A 146 -15.36 6.66 -15.25
N ASP A 147 -15.21 5.45 -15.77
CA ASP A 147 -16.24 4.75 -16.53
C ASP A 147 -17.23 4.06 -15.57
N SER A 148 -18.42 3.79 -16.10
CA SER A 148 -19.69 3.40 -15.47
C SER A 148 -19.67 2.48 -14.24
N GLU A 149 -18.61 1.72 -13.97
CA GLU A 149 -18.49 0.88 -12.77
C GLU A 149 -18.50 1.72 -11.48
N GLY A 150 -17.86 2.89 -11.47
CA GLY A 150 -17.74 3.77 -10.29
C GLY A 150 -18.99 4.57 -9.91
N SER A 151 -20.13 4.31 -10.55
CA SER A 151 -21.31 5.20 -10.51
C SER A 151 -22.48 4.68 -9.69
N MET A 152 -22.45 3.42 -9.24
CA MET A 152 -23.58 2.77 -8.57
C MET A 152 -23.58 2.89 -7.04
N GLY A 153 -22.69 3.67 -6.41
CA GLY A 153 -22.70 3.85 -4.96
C GLY A 153 -22.06 2.71 -4.18
N GLY A 154 -21.46 1.72 -4.86
CA GLY A 154 -21.00 0.48 -4.26
C GLY A 154 -19.94 0.71 -3.18
N LEU A 155 -18.92 1.53 -3.48
CA LEU A 155 -17.82 1.80 -2.56
C LEU A 155 -18.28 2.75 -1.45
N VAL A 156 -19.01 3.82 -1.79
CA VAL A 156 -19.56 4.75 -0.79
C VAL A 156 -20.46 4.04 0.21
N ARG A 157 -21.26 3.06 -0.24
CA ARG A 157 -22.12 2.27 0.65
C ARG A 157 -21.31 1.45 1.66
N GLN A 158 -20.16 0.90 1.25
CA GLN A 158 -19.26 0.18 2.17
C GLN A 158 -18.62 1.10 3.20
N GLY A 159 -18.48 2.39 2.91
CA GLY A 159 -17.97 3.40 3.85
C GLY A 159 -18.94 3.81 4.96
N ARG A 160 -20.22 3.39 4.90
CA ARG A 160 -21.21 3.67 5.95
C ARG A 160 -20.92 2.86 7.21
N GLU A 161 -21.22 3.42 8.38
CA GLU A 161 -20.95 2.81 9.70
C GLU A 161 -21.44 1.36 9.79
N GLU A 162 -22.65 1.08 9.30
CA GLU A 162 -23.27 -0.25 9.28
C GLU A 162 -22.50 -1.32 8.46
N ASN A 163 -21.73 -0.90 7.45
CA ASN A 163 -21.02 -1.81 6.55
C ASN A 163 -19.51 -1.82 6.81
N LEU A 164 -18.93 -0.68 7.17
CA LEU A 164 -17.48 -0.51 7.28
C LEU A 164 -16.87 -1.43 8.34
N ALA A 165 -17.52 -1.55 9.50
CA ALA A 165 -17.05 -2.42 10.57
C ALA A 165 -17.02 -3.90 10.12
N LYS A 166 -18.08 -4.34 9.42
CA LYS A 166 -18.16 -5.69 8.86
C LYS A 166 -17.10 -5.90 7.78
N LEU A 167 -16.94 -4.95 6.85
CA LEU A 167 -15.94 -4.99 5.80
C LEU A 167 -14.53 -5.21 6.37
N ILE A 168 -14.15 -4.38 7.36
CA ILE A 168 -12.82 -4.45 8.00
C ILE A 168 -12.65 -5.80 8.72
N LYS A 169 -13.67 -6.23 9.47
CA LYS A 169 -13.64 -7.52 10.18
C LYS A 169 -13.46 -8.68 9.20
N ASP A 170 -14.23 -8.70 8.12
CA ASP A 170 -14.15 -9.75 7.12
C ASP A 170 -12.78 -9.75 6.42
N ALA A 171 -12.22 -8.58 6.08
CA ALA A 171 -10.88 -8.48 5.50
C ALA A 171 -9.78 -9.00 6.44
N ILE A 172 -9.92 -8.75 7.74
CA ILE A 172 -9.02 -9.26 8.78
C ILE A 172 -9.15 -10.79 8.92
N GLU A 173 -10.37 -11.33 8.92
CA GLU A 173 -10.58 -12.79 8.99
C GLU A 173 -10.06 -13.48 7.72
N ASP A 174 -10.30 -12.93 6.53
CA ASP A 174 -9.76 -13.45 5.27
C ASP A 174 -8.23 -13.49 5.32
N ALA A 175 -7.57 -12.48 5.90
CA ALA A 175 -6.11 -12.39 6.00
C ALA A 175 -5.49 -13.48 6.88
N ARG A 176 -6.24 -14.07 7.82
CA ARG A 176 -5.74 -15.13 8.72
C ARG A 176 -5.41 -16.41 7.96
N TRP A 177 -5.99 -16.61 6.79
CA TRP A 177 -5.81 -17.82 6.00
C TRP A 177 -5.16 -17.51 4.66
N CYS A 178 -4.10 -18.24 4.32
CA CYS A 178 -3.53 -18.22 2.99
C CYS A 178 -3.44 -19.67 2.49
N SER A 179 -3.97 -19.94 1.30
CA SER A 179 -3.92 -21.27 0.70
C SER A 179 -2.50 -21.73 0.37
N SER A 180 -1.52 -20.82 0.38
CA SER A 180 -0.10 -21.13 0.27
C SER A 180 0.61 -21.31 1.62
N ASP A 181 -0.11 -21.29 2.74
CA ASP A 181 0.50 -21.65 4.02
C ASP A 181 0.79 -23.15 4.09
N PRO A 182 1.87 -23.56 4.79
CA PRO A 182 2.77 -22.73 5.59
C PRO A 182 3.86 -22.01 4.79
N VAL A 183 4.05 -22.31 3.50
CA VAL A 183 5.15 -21.77 2.69
C VAL A 183 5.14 -20.24 2.67
N CYS A 184 3.97 -19.61 2.53
CA CYS A 184 3.83 -18.16 2.55
C CYS A 184 4.31 -17.56 3.88
N SER A 185 3.85 -18.07 5.02
CA SER A 185 4.29 -17.61 6.35
C SER A 185 5.75 -17.94 6.66
N ASP A 186 6.24 -19.10 6.22
CA ASP A 186 7.60 -19.59 6.49
C ASP A 186 8.64 -18.73 5.75
N VAL A 187 8.45 -18.56 4.44
CA VAL A 187 9.34 -17.72 3.61
C VAL A 187 9.24 -16.26 4.03
N GLY A 188 8.02 -15.77 4.29
CA GLY A 188 7.79 -14.40 4.75
C GLY A 188 8.50 -14.06 6.07
N GLY A 189 8.56 -15.02 6.98
CA GLY A 189 9.25 -14.89 8.26
C GLY A 189 10.76 -14.91 8.21
N THR A 190 11.32 -15.63 7.25
CA THR A 190 12.74 -16.00 7.27
C THR A 190 13.52 -15.20 6.23
N THR A 191 13.37 -15.55 4.95
CA THR A 191 14.17 -14.98 3.86
C THR A 191 13.50 -13.79 3.20
N GLY A 192 12.16 -13.74 3.17
CA GLY A 192 11.35 -12.77 2.44
C GLY A 192 10.94 -13.25 1.05
N GLN A 193 9.82 -12.72 0.54
CA GLN A 193 9.21 -13.03 -0.75
C GLN A 193 9.41 -11.89 -1.76
N GLY A 194 9.16 -12.20 -3.03
CA GLY A 194 9.21 -11.24 -4.13
C GLY A 194 10.62 -10.80 -4.54
N PRO A 195 10.72 -9.88 -5.51
CA PRO A 195 11.98 -9.28 -5.92
C PRO A 195 12.74 -8.69 -4.73
N ASP A 196 14.06 -8.86 -4.70
CA ASP A 196 14.93 -8.37 -3.63
C ASP A 196 14.58 -8.84 -2.20
N ARG A 197 13.61 -9.76 -2.04
CA ARG A 197 13.14 -10.32 -0.76
C ARG A 197 12.61 -9.24 0.19
N ILE A 198 11.86 -8.29 -0.37
CA ILE A 198 11.32 -7.11 0.33
C ILE A 198 9.85 -7.26 0.76
N ASN A 199 9.27 -8.43 0.56
CA ASN A 199 7.96 -8.77 1.12
C ASN A 199 8.11 -9.81 2.24
N GLY A 200 7.25 -9.72 3.25
CA GLY A 200 7.09 -10.75 4.28
C GLY A 200 6.10 -11.82 3.82
N ALA A 201 5.07 -12.12 4.62
CA ALA A 201 4.02 -13.08 4.27
C ALA A 201 3.00 -12.43 3.31
N ALA A 202 3.39 -12.28 2.04
CA ALA A 202 2.55 -11.68 1.00
C ALA A 202 2.75 -12.38 -0.35
N CYS A 203 1.71 -13.05 -0.85
CA CYS A 203 1.68 -13.70 -2.16
C CYS A 203 0.38 -13.37 -2.91
N HIS A 204 0.25 -13.89 -4.14
CA HIS A 204 -0.94 -13.73 -4.99
C HIS A 204 -2.23 -14.25 -4.37
N ASN A 205 -2.13 -15.19 -3.42
CA ASN A 205 -3.31 -15.79 -2.79
C ASN A 205 -3.83 -14.99 -1.60
N CYS A 206 -3.11 -13.97 -1.11
CA CYS A 206 -3.52 -13.22 0.08
C CYS A 206 -3.43 -11.69 -0.07
N ALA A 207 -2.29 -11.15 -0.50
CA ALA A 207 -1.99 -9.73 -0.31
C ALA A 207 -1.56 -8.98 -1.58
N ILE A 208 -1.21 -9.67 -2.67
CA ILE A 208 -0.86 -8.99 -3.93
C ILE A 208 -2.15 -8.57 -4.64
N VAL A 209 -2.17 -7.34 -5.15
CA VAL A 209 -3.26 -6.77 -5.98
C VAL A 209 -2.71 -6.41 -7.38
N PRO A 210 -3.54 -6.08 -8.38
CA PRO A 210 -3.04 -5.61 -9.67
C PRO A 210 -2.07 -4.43 -9.51
N GLU A 211 -1.00 -4.39 -10.28
CA GLU A 211 0.01 -3.32 -10.17
C GLU A 211 -0.58 -1.92 -10.37
N THR A 212 -1.61 -1.78 -11.20
CA THR A 212 -2.33 -0.51 -11.40
C THR A 212 -3.07 -0.01 -10.17
N SER A 213 -3.25 -0.86 -9.17
CA SER A 213 -3.99 -0.59 -7.93
C SER A 213 -3.08 -0.12 -6.79
N CYS A 214 -1.79 -0.49 -6.83
CA CYS A 214 -0.81 -0.26 -5.77
C CYS A 214 0.18 0.84 -6.16
N GLU A 215 0.43 1.82 -5.27
CA GLU A 215 1.41 2.89 -5.57
C GLU A 215 2.87 2.46 -5.34
N GLU A 216 3.10 1.38 -4.59
CA GLU A 216 4.42 0.84 -4.25
C GLU A 216 4.76 -0.43 -5.08
N PHE A 217 4.04 -0.69 -6.18
CA PHE A 217 4.27 -1.82 -7.08
C PHE A 217 4.34 -3.19 -6.37
N ASN A 218 3.44 -3.42 -5.42
CA ASN A 218 3.39 -4.63 -4.58
C ASN A 218 4.69 -4.94 -3.80
N MET A 219 5.51 -3.92 -3.51
CA MET A 219 6.69 -4.02 -2.63
C MET A 219 6.33 -3.64 -1.19
N LEU A 220 7.09 -4.11 -0.20
CA LEU A 220 6.86 -3.77 1.21
C LEU A 220 5.47 -4.21 1.70
N LEU A 221 5.15 -5.49 1.49
CA LEU A 221 3.91 -6.12 1.95
C LEU A 221 4.19 -7.26 2.94
N ASP A 222 3.37 -7.36 3.98
CA ASP A 222 3.44 -8.45 4.95
C ASP A 222 2.16 -8.61 5.78
N ARG A 223 1.38 -9.67 5.52
CA ARG A 223 0.12 -9.89 6.26
C ARG A 223 0.34 -10.19 7.73
N ALA A 224 1.54 -10.64 8.13
CA ALA A 224 1.88 -10.88 9.53
C ALA A 224 1.79 -9.60 10.39
N LEU A 225 1.91 -8.43 9.77
CA LEU A 225 1.77 -7.14 10.45
C LEU A 225 0.30 -6.73 10.65
N VAL A 226 -0.63 -7.35 9.92
CA VAL A 226 -2.07 -7.11 10.06
C VAL A 226 -2.67 -8.13 11.03
N VAL A 227 -2.36 -9.41 10.84
CA VAL A 227 -2.82 -10.54 11.67
C VAL A 227 -1.67 -11.48 12.00
N ASN A 228 -1.71 -12.12 13.17
CA ASN A 228 -0.77 -13.18 13.48
C ASN A 228 -0.91 -14.34 12.47
N THR A 229 0.23 -14.85 12.00
CA THR A 229 0.30 -16.01 11.10
C THR A 229 0.78 -17.24 11.88
N PRO A 230 0.71 -18.46 11.30
CA PRO A 230 1.23 -19.66 11.95
C PRO A 230 2.70 -19.60 12.38
N ARG A 231 3.52 -18.74 11.75
CA ARG A 231 4.96 -18.58 12.07
C ARG A 231 5.33 -17.29 12.78
N GLN A 232 4.50 -16.25 12.65
CA GLN A 232 4.73 -14.98 13.31
C GLN A 232 3.57 -14.68 14.25
N SER A 233 3.74 -15.06 15.51
CA SER A 233 2.87 -14.63 16.60
C SER A 233 3.38 -13.29 17.16
N ASN A 234 2.45 -12.47 17.66
CA ASN A 234 2.72 -11.17 18.31
C ASN A 234 3.28 -10.07 17.40
N THR A 235 2.97 -10.12 16.10
CA THR A 235 3.31 -9.03 15.16
C THR A 235 2.07 -8.36 14.57
N GLY A 236 0.92 -9.03 14.55
CA GLY A 236 -0.30 -8.48 13.97
C GLY A 236 -0.87 -7.30 14.75
N PHE A 237 -1.15 -6.19 14.06
CA PHE A 237 -1.74 -4.99 14.65
C PHE A 237 -3.19 -5.20 15.13
N PHE A 238 -3.94 -6.07 14.47
CA PHE A 238 -5.34 -6.40 14.80
C PHE A 238 -5.49 -7.72 15.56
N SER A 239 -4.40 -8.28 16.08
CA SER A 239 -4.40 -9.56 16.83
C SER A 239 -4.56 -9.38 18.34
#